data_AF-A0A925PH20-F1
#
_entry.id   AF-A0A925PH20-F1
#
_cell.length_a   1.000
_cell.length_b   1.000
_cell.length_c   1.000
_cell.angle_alpha   90.00
_cell.angle_beta   90.00
_cell.angle_gamma   90.00
#
_symmetry.space_group_name_H-M   'P 1'
#
loop_
_entity.id
_entity.type
_entity.pdbx_description
1 polymer ?
#
loop_
_entity_poly.entity_id
_entity_poly.type
_entity_poly.pdbx_seq_one_letter_code
_entity_poly.pdbx_strand_id
1 'polypeptide(L)'
;TVRKWVEGTPVTLIENGKIIESNFVKTYFNYDDLRQELHKLGMDMTDLPSIKLARLESCGVFSIIKKPEMEPLTKHEFELYLKSIYTNPLSPLGQEWVKIEQYMSEMHNLVEYLKSQDLANQKKQSHEVEYTKDLP
;
A
#
# COMPACT_ATOMS: atom_id res chain seq x y z
N THR A 1 26.07 22.78 -24.95
CA THR A 1 25.76 22.34 -26.33
C THR A 1 24.72 23.25 -26.93
N VAL A 2 24.78 23.51 -28.23
CA VAL A 2 23.83 24.31 -29.02
C VAL A 2 22.36 23.93 -28.74
N ARG A 3 22.09 22.66 -28.40
CA ARG A 3 20.79 22.17 -27.92
C ARG A 3 20.15 22.99 -26.78
N LYS A 4 20.95 23.35 -25.75
CA LYS A 4 20.47 24.11 -24.58
C LYS A 4 20.02 25.55 -24.91
N TRP A 5 20.52 26.09 -26.03
CA TRP A 5 20.17 27.41 -26.54
C TRP A 5 18.92 27.39 -27.41
N VAL A 6 18.70 26.30 -28.15
CA VAL A 6 17.55 26.14 -29.06
C VAL A 6 16.30 25.66 -28.30
N GLU A 7 16.47 24.82 -27.27
CA GLU A 7 15.36 24.25 -26.51
C GLU A 7 14.94 25.11 -25.31
N GLY A 8 15.70 26.13 -24.89
CA GLY A 8 15.44 26.89 -23.66
C GLY A 8 15.69 26.06 -22.38
N THR A 9 15.96 26.72 -21.24
CA THR A 9 16.13 26.04 -19.94
C THR A 9 14.86 26.25 -19.10
N PRO A 10 14.26 25.20 -18.53
CA PRO A 10 13.10 25.38 -17.66
C PRO A 10 13.44 26.22 -16.45
N VAL A 11 12.49 27.04 -16.03
CA VAL A 11 12.65 27.98 -14.91
C VAL A 11 11.79 27.52 -13.75
N THR A 12 12.41 27.26 -12.60
CA THR A 12 11.70 26.93 -11.37
C THR A 12 11.01 28.19 -10.82
N LEU A 13 9.70 28.12 -10.62
CA LEU A 13 8.87 29.21 -10.10
C LEU A 13 8.50 28.99 -8.63
N ILE A 14 8.31 27.73 -8.22
CA ILE A 14 8.00 27.36 -6.83
C ILE A 14 8.95 26.25 -6.41
N GLU A 15 9.49 26.36 -5.19
CA GLU A 15 10.29 25.31 -4.56
C GLU A 15 9.88 25.14 -3.10
N ASN A 16 9.53 23.91 -2.71
CA ASN A 16 9.07 23.54 -1.37
C ASN A 16 7.97 24.48 -0.81
N GLY A 17 7.02 24.83 -1.67
CA GLY A 17 5.89 25.70 -1.39
C GLY A 17 6.19 27.18 -1.25
N LYS A 18 7.40 27.62 -1.62
CA LYS A 18 7.78 29.04 -1.68
C LYS A 18 7.94 29.49 -3.12
N ILE A 19 7.38 30.66 -3.43
CA ILE A 19 7.53 31.30 -4.74
C ILE A 19 8.93 31.90 -4.85
N ILE A 20 9.59 31.67 -5.98
CA ILE A 20 10.91 32.24 -6.30
C ILE A 20 10.70 33.50 -7.15
N GLU A 21 10.39 34.62 -6.49
CA GLU A 21 9.99 35.88 -7.14
C GLU A 21 11.01 36.38 -8.19
N SER A 22 12.31 36.16 -7.94
CA SER A 22 13.38 36.56 -8.84
C SER A 22 13.32 35.88 -10.22
N ASN A 23 12.61 34.76 -10.34
CA ASN A 23 12.43 34.02 -11.58
C ASN A 23 11.18 34.44 -12.37
N PHE A 24 10.20 35.07 -11.71
CA PHE A 24 9.00 35.65 -12.37
C PHE A 24 9.40 36.82 -13.28
N VAL A 25 10.26 37.71 -12.77
CA VAL A 25 10.76 38.87 -13.52
C VAL A 25 11.46 38.46 -14.83
N LYS A 26 12.15 37.31 -14.83
CA LYS A 26 12.93 36.82 -16.00
C LYS A 26 12.06 36.15 -17.07
N THR A 27 10.86 35.70 -16.70
CA THR A 27 10.01 34.84 -17.54
C THR A 27 8.78 35.57 -18.09
N TYR A 28 8.58 36.85 -17.74
CA TYR A 28 7.33 37.59 -17.99
C TYR A 28 6.08 36.87 -17.45
N PHE A 29 6.27 35.92 -16.53
CA PHE A 29 5.23 35.15 -15.88
C PHE A 29 4.86 35.88 -14.58
N ASN A 30 3.60 36.25 -14.42
CA ASN A 30 3.13 37.00 -13.26
C ASN A 30 2.29 36.12 -12.31
N TYR A 31 1.83 36.70 -11.21
CA TYR A 31 1.03 35.97 -10.21
C TYR A 31 -0.35 35.53 -10.71
N ASP A 32 -0.96 36.28 -11.63
CA ASP A 32 -2.22 35.87 -12.26
C ASP A 32 -2.03 34.68 -13.20
N ASP A 33 -0.91 34.66 -13.95
CA ASP A 33 -0.54 33.50 -14.79
C ASP A 33 -0.32 32.26 -13.92
N LEU A 34 0.43 32.42 -12.82
CA LEU A 34 0.62 31.33 -11.85
C LEU A 34 -0.71 30.80 -11.34
N ARG A 35 -1.62 31.70 -10.94
CA ARG A 35 -2.94 31.32 -10.43
C ARG A 35 -3.74 30.55 -11.48
N GLN A 36 -3.75 31.02 -12.72
CA GLN A 36 -4.44 30.34 -13.82
C GLN A 36 -3.86 28.94 -14.07
N GLU A 37 -2.54 28.79 -14.07
CA GLU A 37 -1.89 27.49 -14.27
C GLU A 37 -2.17 26.53 -13.11
N LEU A 38 -2.17 27.00 -11.86
CA LEU A 38 -2.59 26.19 -10.71
C LEU A 38 -4.06 25.77 -10.84
N HIS A 39 -4.95 26.68 -11.25
CA HIS A 39 -6.37 26.39 -11.44
C HIS A 39 -6.61 25.35 -12.54
N LYS A 40 -5.85 25.37 -13.63
CA LYS A 40 -5.91 24.33 -14.68
C LYS A 40 -5.62 22.93 -14.14
N LEU A 41 -4.85 22.85 -13.06
CA LEU A 41 -4.50 21.62 -12.35
C LEU A 41 -5.45 21.30 -11.19
N GLY A 42 -6.52 22.09 -11.01
CA GLY A 42 -7.49 21.94 -9.92
C GLY A 42 -6.95 22.34 -8.55
N MET A 43 -5.96 23.23 -8.50
CA MET A 43 -5.33 23.74 -7.27
C MET A 43 -5.49 25.26 -7.16
N ASP A 44 -5.31 25.81 -5.96
CA ASP A 44 -5.26 27.26 -5.68
C ASP A 44 -3.92 27.64 -5.04
N MET A 45 -3.68 28.94 -4.84
CA MET A 45 -2.53 29.51 -4.13
C MET A 45 -2.41 28.99 -2.69
N THR A 46 -3.50 28.54 -2.08
CA THR A 46 -3.47 27.89 -0.76
C THR A 46 -2.78 26.53 -0.78
N ASP A 47 -2.67 25.89 -1.95
CA ASP A 47 -2.06 24.57 -2.11
C ASP A 47 -0.55 24.63 -2.33
N LEU A 48 0.05 25.82 -2.42
CA LEU A 48 1.50 26.00 -2.56
C LEU A 48 2.30 25.14 -1.56
N PRO A 49 1.96 25.03 -0.26
CA PRO A 49 2.70 24.19 0.68
C PRO A 49 2.79 22.72 0.29
N SER A 50 1.87 22.20 -0.54
CA SER A 50 1.89 20.83 -1.06
C SER A 50 2.84 20.62 -2.25
N ILE A 51 3.29 21.71 -2.87
CA ILE A 51 4.12 21.69 -4.08
C ILE A 51 5.59 21.60 -3.68
N LYS A 52 6.27 20.55 -4.14
CA LYS A 52 7.72 20.41 -4.01
C LYS A 52 8.43 21.26 -5.04
N LEU A 53 7.94 21.26 -6.28
CA LEU A 53 8.51 21.99 -7.39
C LEU A 53 7.44 22.44 -8.37
N ALA A 54 7.52 23.67 -8.88
CA ALA A 54 6.79 24.08 -10.07
C ALA A 54 7.74 24.72 -11.07
N ARG A 55 7.61 24.38 -12.35
CA ARG A 55 8.49 24.85 -13.43
C ARG A 55 7.67 25.41 -14.58
N LEU A 56 8.19 26.48 -15.17
CA LEU A 56 7.84 26.90 -16.51
C LEU A 56 8.84 26.25 -17.47
N GLU A 57 8.37 25.26 -18.22
CA GLU A 57 9.15 24.61 -19.26
C GLU A 57 9.40 25.59 -20.41
N SER A 58 10.45 25.36 -21.17
CA SER A 58 10.84 26.25 -22.26
C SER A 58 9.83 26.32 -23.42
N CYS A 59 8.96 25.32 -23.55
CA CYS A 59 7.81 25.33 -24.45
C CYS A 59 6.63 26.15 -23.93
N GLY A 60 6.75 26.81 -22.76
CA GLY A 60 5.69 27.57 -22.10
C GLY A 60 4.74 26.74 -21.25
N VAL A 61 4.95 25.43 -21.15
CA VAL A 61 4.12 24.55 -20.32
C VAL A 61 4.49 24.71 -18.84
N PHE A 62 3.48 24.90 -18.00
CA PHE A 62 3.65 24.87 -16.55
C PHE A 62 3.50 23.44 -16.04
N SER A 63 4.46 22.98 -15.24
CA SER A 63 4.49 21.65 -14.65
C SER A 63 4.69 21.72 -13.14
N ILE A 64 4.13 20.76 -12.41
CA ILE A 64 4.28 20.65 -10.95
C ILE A 64 4.77 19.27 -10.54
N ILE A 65 5.45 19.22 -9.41
CA ILE A 65 5.76 18.01 -8.66
C ILE A 65 5.29 18.26 -7.23
N LYS A 66 4.40 17.41 -6.72
CA LYS A 66 3.91 17.48 -5.34
C LYS A 66 4.97 16.91 -4.39
N LYS A 67 4.84 17.24 -3.11
CA LYS A 67 5.59 16.54 -2.06
C LYS A 67 5.11 15.09 -1.97
N PRO A 68 5.99 14.11 -1.71
CA PRO A 68 5.60 12.70 -1.65
C PRO A 68 4.43 12.42 -0.71
N GLU A 69 4.41 13.10 0.44
CA GLU A 69 3.32 12.98 1.43
C GLU A 69 1.97 13.54 0.98
N MET A 70 1.94 14.32 -0.11
CA MET A 70 0.75 14.92 -0.72
C MET A 70 0.39 14.30 -2.06
N GLU A 71 1.15 13.29 -2.53
CA GLU A 71 0.79 12.55 -3.73
C GLU A 71 -0.40 11.61 -3.45
N PRO A 72 -1.32 11.47 -4.42
CA PRO A 72 -2.42 10.53 -4.27
C PRO A 72 -1.87 9.10 -4.24
N LEU A 73 -2.45 8.28 -3.38
CA LEU A 73 -2.10 6.86 -3.31
C LEU A 73 -2.34 6.18 -4.66
N THR A 74 -1.33 5.50 -5.19
CA THR A 74 -1.50 4.73 -6.42
C THR A 74 -2.20 3.40 -6.13
N LYS A 75 -2.88 2.83 -7.14
CA LYS A 75 -3.48 1.50 -7.04
C LYS A 75 -2.45 0.44 -6.61
N HIS A 76 -1.24 0.51 -7.16
CA HIS A 76 -0.19 -0.45 -6.86
C HIS A 76 0.29 -0.36 -5.40
N GLU A 77 0.50 0.85 -4.88
CA GLU A 77 0.87 1.05 -3.47
C GLU A 77 -0.25 0.57 -2.54
N PHE A 78 -1.51 0.80 -2.90
CA PHE A 78 -2.64 0.27 -2.14
C PHE A 78 -2.68 -1.25 -2.13
N GLU A 79 -2.43 -1.91 -3.27
CA GLU A 79 -2.33 -3.37 -3.34
C GLU A 79 -1.19 -3.93 -2.48
N LEU A 80 -0.02 -3.27 -2.50
CA LEU A 80 1.11 -3.65 -1.65
C LEU A 80 0.77 -3.49 -0.16
N TYR A 81 0.11 -2.40 0.21
CA TYR A 81 -0.38 -2.18 1.57
C TYR A 81 -1.34 -3.30 2.00
N LEU A 82 -2.35 -3.62 1.19
CA LEU A 82 -3.29 -4.71 1.49
C LEU A 82 -2.57 -6.04 1.63
N LYS A 83 -1.68 -6.39 0.69
CA LYS A 83 -0.89 -7.62 0.76
C LYS A 83 -0.07 -7.69 2.05
N SER A 84 0.55 -6.58 2.45
CA SER A 84 1.33 -6.50 3.69
C SER A 84 0.50 -6.80 4.93
N ILE A 85 -0.80 -6.46 4.93
CA ILE A 85 -1.70 -6.77 6.03
C ILE A 85 -1.96 -8.28 6.09
N TYR A 86 -2.25 -8.93 4.96
CA TYR A 86 -2.54 -10.36 4.92
C TYR A 86 -1.32 -11.24 5.19
N THR A 87 -0.15 -10.86 4.69
CA THR A 87 1.06 -11.68 4.82
C THR A 87 1.81 -11.47 6.13
N ASN A 88 1.44 -10.45 6.91
CA ASN A 88 2.06 -10.18 8.21
C ASN A 88 1.20 -10.79 9.34
N PRO A 89 1.65 -11.88 9.99
CA PRO A 89 0.90 -12.51 11.08
C PRO A 89 0.73 -11.59 12.32
N LEU A 90 1.51 -10.50 12.42
CA LEU A 90 1.38 -9.51 13.50
C LEU A 90 0.43 -8.35 13.15
N SER A 91 -0.08 -8.27 11.93
CA SER A 91 -1.13 -7.28 11.59
C SER A 91 -2.45 -7.67 12.28
N PRO A 92 -3.40 -6.73 12.50
CA PRO A 92 -4.69 -7.07 13.10
C PRO A 92 -5.42 -8.22 12.39
N LEU A 93 -5.46 -8.22 11.05
CA LEU A 93 -6.07 -9.32 10.29
C LEU A 93 -5.22 -10.59 10.29
N GLY A 94 -3.89 -10.46 10.27
CA GLY A 94 -2.98 -11.59 10.38
C GLY A 94 -3.08 -12.31 11.72
N GLN A 95 -3.28 -11.57 12.81
CA GLN A 95 -3.49 -12.13 14.15
C GLN A 95 -4.79 -12.94 14.21
N GLU A 96 -5.87 -12.44 13.61
CA GLU A 96 -7.13 -13.20 13.50
C GLU A 96 -6.94 -14.47 12.65
N TRP A 97 -6.16 -14.41 11.57
CA TRP A 97 -5.84 -15.57 10.74
C TRP A 97 -5.06 -16.64 11.51
N VAL A 98 -4.04 -16.24 12.29
CA VAL A 98 -3.27 -17.15 13.15
C VAL A 98 -4.16 -17.86 14.18
N LYS A 99 -5.15 -17.18 14.75
CA LYS A 99 -6.12 -17.82 15.66
C LYS A 99 -6.94 -18.90 14.95
N ILE A 100 -7.37 -18.66 13.71
CA ILE A 100 -8.09 -19.65 12.90
C ILE A 100 -7.20 -20.87 12.65
N GLU A 101 -5.94 -20.67 12.27
CA GLU A 101 -4.99 -21.77 12.07
C GLU A 101 -4.78 -22.58 13.36
N GLN A 102 -4.67 -21.91 14.51
CA GLN A 102 -4.57 -22.57 15.81
C GLN A 102 -5.81 -23.42 16.11
N TYR A 103 -7.02 -22.88 15.93
CA TYR A 103 -8.26 -23.65 16.13
C TYR A 103 -8.37 -24.86 15.20
N MET A 104 -7.98 -24.70 13.93
CA MET A 104 -7.99 -25.80 12.96
C MET A 104 -7.02 -26.91 13.37
N SER A 105 -5.83 -26.55 13.87
CA SER A 105 -4.85 -27.49 14.40
C SER A 105 -5.37 -28.24 15.63
N GLU A 106 -5.96 -27.51 16.59
CA GLU A 106 -6.59 -28.11 17.77
C GLU A 106 -7.71 -29.08 17.39
N MET A 107 -8.59 -28.69 16.46
CA MET A 107 -9.65 -29.56 15.94
C MET A 107 -9.11 -30.79 15.23
N HIS A 108 -8.05 -30.65 14.43
CA HIS A 108 -7.40 -31.78 13.77
C HIS A 108 -6.87 -32.79 14.80
N ASN A 109 -6.16 -32.32 15.82
CA ASN A 109 -5.63 -33.17 16.88
C ASN A 109 -6.75 -33.89 17.66
N LEU A 110 -7.84 -33.20 17.96
CA LEU A 110 -9.01 -33.79 18.60
C LEU A 110 -9.65 -34.88 17.74
N VAL A 111 -9.82 -34.64 16.44
CA VAL A 111 -10.35 -35.63 15.50
C VAL A 111 -9.45 -36.87 15.43
N GLU A 112 -8.14 -36.70 15.35
CA GLU A 112 -7.18 -37.83 15.35
C GLU A 112 -7.21 -38.60 16.67
N TYR A 113 -7.33 -37.90 17.79
CA TYR A 113 -7.51 -38.54 19.09
C TYR A 113 -8.77 -39.40 19.16
N LEU A 114 -9.92 -38.89 18.70
CA LEU A 114 -11.18 -39.63 18.68
C LEU A 114 -11.11 -40.88 17.78
N LYS A 115 -10.52 -40.76 16.59
CA LYS A 115 -10.28 -41.93 15.72
C LYS A 115 -9.45 -43.00 16.42
N SER A 116 -8.39 -42.59 17.12
CA SER A 116 -7.52 -43.52 17.84
C SER A 116 -8.25 -44.25 18.99
N GLN A 117 -9.17 -43.56 19.67
CA GLN A 117 -10.02 -44.13 20.70
C GLN A 117 -11.02 -45.16 20.15
N ASP A 118 -11.71 -44.84 19.05
CA ASP A 118 -12.63 -45.77 18.40
C ASP A 118 -11.91 -47.04 17.93
N LEU A 119 -10.72 -46.90 17.34
CA LEU A 119 -9.87 -48.02 16.94
C LEU A 119 -9.43 -48.88 18.15
N ALA A 120 -9.13 -48.25 19.29
CA ALA A 120 -8.77 -48.96 20.51
C ALA A 120 -9.98 -49.67 21.15
N ASN A 121 -11.16 -49.05 21.11
CA ASN A 121 -12.40 -49.63 21.63
C ASN A 121 -12.92 -50.78 20.75
N GLN A 122 -12.79 -50.68 19.43
CA GLN A 122 -13.07 -51.78 18.50
C GLN A 122 -12.13 -52.97 18.71
N LYS A 123 -10.83 -52.73 18.99
CA LYS A 123 -9.87 -53.80 19.34
C LYS A 123 -10.15 -54.46 20.70
N LYS A 124 -10.64 -53.71 21.68
CA LYS A 124 -11.05 -54.27 22.99
C LYS A 124 -12.31 -55.12 22.87
N GLN A 125 -13.30 -54.69 22.08
CA GLN A 125 -14.51 -55.47 21.82
C GLN A 125 -14.24 -56.77 21.03
N SER A 126 -13.30 -56.76 20.07
CA SER A 126 -12.95 -57.99 19.35
C SER A 126 -12.18 -59.00 20.20
N HIS A 127 -11.33 -58.56 21.15
CA HIS A 127 -10.68 -59.46 22.12
C HIS A 127 -11.62 -59.96 23.23
N GLU A 128 -12.64 -59.20 23.62
CA GLU A 128 -13.63 -59.64 24.61
C GLU A 128 -14.59 -60.70 24.04
N VAL A 129 -14.94 -60.64 22.74
CA VAL A 129 -15.74 -61.68 22.07
C VAL A 129 -14.95 -62.98 21.84
N GLU A 130 -13.63 -62.89 21.62
CA GLU A 130 -12.77 -64.07 21.43
C GLU A 130 -12.60 -64.89 22.72
N TYR A 131 -12.48 -64.24 23.89
CA TYR A 131 -12.39 -64.92 25.20
C TYR A 131 -13.71 -65.59 25.65
N THR A 132 -14.87 -65.16 25.15
CA THR A 132 -16.17 -65.77 25.52
C THR A 132 -16.53 -67.02 24.72
N LYS A 133 -15.78 -67.35 23.65
CA LYS A 133 -15.97 -68.57 22.86
C LYS A 133 -15.26 -69.81 23.40
N ASP A 134 -14.35 -69.64 24.36
CA ASP A 134 -13.52 -70.71 24.94
C ASP A 134 -13.90 -71.07 26.39
N LEU A 135 -15.07 -70.66 26.88
CA LEU A 135 -15.62 -71.21 28.14
C LEU A 135 -16.46 -72.48 27.87
N PRO A 136 -16.25 -73.56 28.65
CA PRO A 136 -16.77 -74.91 28.37
C PRO A 136 -18.29 -75.05 28.47
#